data_AF-A0A6C0CG70-F1
#
_entry.id   AF-A0A6C0CG70-F1
#
_cell.length_a   1.000
_cell.length_b   1.000
_cell.length_c   1.000
_cell.angle_alpha   90.00
_cell.angle_beta   90.00
_cell.angle_gamma   90.00
#
_symmetry.space_group_name_H-M   'P 1'
#
loop_
_entity.id
_entity.type
_entity.pdbx_description
1 polymer ?
#
loop_
_entity_poly.entity_id
_entity_poly.type
_entity_poly.pdbx_seq_one_letter_code
_entity_poly.pdbx_strand_id
1 'polypeptide(L)'
;MAKNKLAMVDKKTKKKNKKSKTKKKITKKLNIVDVPLADKVSLGSKASIGSINYHYQKYYNTFAFIQKIISRDDKLKKIVCIPDKSKWLPSFMKVHFFTGIDSIKSHLESVKPVDPFVSKDNFMNELNKCMVKRLVPISLEIVIPNVGTHANVIIIDTKKKTVELFEPHGARSNESELESISRAYFKVSKNVHKFVRMNLPEFTYIPPSKYEPEDGLQVRLDAFSGLCVTWSILYLHYRILNPDLNPKKLMEYLDKTFTMKKMLRYTRYVEEVLKGKI
;
A
#
# COMPACT_ATOMS: atom_id res chain seq x y z
N MET A 1 47.60 73.46 -30.29
CA MET A 1 46.27 73.71 -29.70
C MET A 1 45.90 72.54 -28.79
N ALA A 2 45.05 72.84 -27.81
CA ALA A 2 44.74 72.09 -26.59
C ALA A 2 44.11 70.69 -26.71
N LYS A 3 44.33 69.87 -25.66
CA LYS A 3 43.42 68.90 -25.00
C LYS A 3 43.00 67.64 -25.81
N ASN A 4 42.77 66.44 -25.25
CA ASN A 4 42.51 66.00 -23.88
C ASN A 4 42.82 64.49 -23.73
N LYS A 5 43.25 64.12 -22.51
CA LYS A 5 43.29 62.73 -22.00
C LYS A 5 41.87 62.17 -21.87
N LEU A 6 41.71 60.87 -22.09
CA LEU A 6 40.83 60.01 -21.27
C LEU A 6 41.34 58.57 -21.31
N ALA A 7 41.73 58.09 -20.13
CA ALA A 7 42.18 56.74 -19.87
C ALA A 7 40.97 55.80 -19.75
N MET A 8 40.98 54.66 -20.45
CA MET A 8 40.12 53.52 -20.13
C MET A 8 40.94 52.46 -19.40
N VAL A 9 40.47 52.15 -18.19
CA VAL A 9 41.03 51.18 -17.26
C VAL A 9 40.53 49.78 -17.63
N ASP A 10 41.46 48.89 -18.01
CA ASP A 10 41.20 47.46 -18.20
C ASP A 10 40.89 46.77 -16.87
N LYS A 11 39.61 46.53 -16.58
CA LYS A 11 39.18 45.64 -15.49
C LYS A 11 39.18 44.18 -15.96
N LYS A 12 40.35 43.52 -15.88
CA LYS A 12 40.46 42.06 -15.92
C LYS A 12 39.77 41.43 -14.70
N THR A 13 38.55 40.94 -14.88
CA THR A 13 37.83 40.15 -13.86
C THR A 13 38.36 38.72 -13.83
N LYS A 14 39.15 38.39 -12.80
CA LYS A 14 39.60 37.01 -12.51
C LYS A 14 38.40 36.15 -12.08
N LYS A 15 37.90 35.29 -12.98
CA LYS A 15 36.98 34.18 -12.64
C LYS A 15 37.70 33.17 -11.74
N LYS A 16 37.43 33.22 -10.43
CA LYS A 16 37.82 32.15 -9.49
C LYS A 16 36.85 30.96 -9.65
N ASN A 17 37.34 29.89 -10.27
CA ASN A 17 36.66 28.59 -10.29
C ASN A 17 36.58 27.99 -8.88
N LYS A 18 35.47 28.21 -8.18
CA LYS A 18 35.13 27.49 -6.95
C LYS A 18 34.71 26.06 -7.32
N LYS A 19 35.65 25.11 -7.25
CA LYS A 19 35.35 23.67 -7.28
C LYS A 19 34.44 23.33 -6.09
N SER A 20 33.15 23.18 -6.38
CA SER A 20 32.15 22.63 -5.46
C SER A 20 32.56 21.20 -5.10
N LYS A 21 33.04 20.99 -3.87
CA LYS A 21 33.24 19.66 -3.30
C LYS A 21 31.87 19.08 -2.96
N THR A 22 31.27 18.32 -3.88
CA THR A 22 30.09 17.50 -3.60
C THR A 22 30.47 16.46 -2.55
N LYS A 23 30.11 16.71 -1.28
CA LYS A 23 30.17 15.70 -0.22
C LYS A 23 29.27 14.54 -0.65
N LYS A 24 29.87 13.42 -1.09
CA LYS A 24 29.16 12.14 -1.25
C LYS A 24 28.56 11.80 0.11
N LYS A 25 27.24 12.00 0.25
CA LYS A 25 26.46 11.54 1.39
C LYS A 25 26.63 10.02 1.42
N ILE A 26 27.35 9.51 2.42
CA ILE A 26 27.44 8.08 2.67
C ILE A 26 26.04 7.65 3.11
N THR A 27 25.24 7.16 2.16
CA THR A 27 23.92 6.62 2.45
C THR A 27 24.12 5.30 3.16
N LYS A 28 23.83 5.28 4.47
CA LYS A 28 23.78 4.06 5.27
C LYS A 28 22.85 3.08 4.57
N LYS A 29 23.38 1.94 4.09
CA LYS A 29 22.60 0.91 3.40
C LYS A 29 21.46 0.49 4.34
N LEU A 30 20.21 0.69 3.93
CA LEU A 30 19.06 0.22 4.70
C LEU A 30 19.10 -1.32 4.67
N ASN A 31 19.11 -1.95 5.85
CA ASN A 31 18.98 -3.40 5.96
C ASN A 31 17.49 -3.74 5.83
N ILE A 32 17.02 -3.87 4.59
CA ILE A 32 15.64 -4.27 4.26
C ILE A 32 15.68 -5.76 3.89
N VAL A 33 14.81 -6.54 4.52
CA VAL A 33 14.58 -7.94 4.15
C VAL A 33 13.64 -7.95 2.94
N ASP A 34 14.13 -8.42 1.81
CA ASP A 34 13.36 -8.54 0.58
C ASP A 34 12.38 -9.70 0.61
N VAL A 35 11.30 -9.57 -0.15
CA VAL A 35 10.40 -10.69 -0.42
C VAL A 35 11.05 -11.66 -1.41
N PRO A 36 10.79 -12.96 -1.28
CA PRO A 36 11.16 -13.94 -2.29
C PRO A 36 10.43 -13.67 -3.63
N LEU A 37 11.10 -14.02 -4.72
CA LEU A 37 10.59 -13.91 -6.09
C LEU A 37 10.76 -15.27 -6.78
N ALA A 38 9.77 -15.72 -7.53
CA ALA A 38 9.89 -16.93 -8.35
C ALA A 38 10.91 -16.71 -9.48
N ASP A 39 11.51 -17.77 -10.03
CA ASP A 39 12.46 -17.64 -11.14
C ASP A 39 11.78 -17.16 -12.43
N LYS A 40 10.52 -17.57 -12.63
CA LYS A 40 9.71 -17.24 -13.82
C LYS A 40 8.68 -16.16 -13.49
N VAL A 41 8.24 -15.44 -14.53
CA VAL A 41 7.15 -14.47 -14.44
C VAL A 41 5.80 -15.17 -14.43
N SER A 42 4.79 -14.51 -13.84
CA SER A 42 3.40 -14.97 -13.91
C SER A 42 2.90 -14.96 -15.34
N LEU A 43 2.11 -15.98 -15.69
CA LEU A 43 1.41 -16.06 -16.98
C LEU A 43 0.05 -15.34 -16.95
N GLY A 44 -0.32 -14.72 -15.82
CA GLY A 44 -1.59 -14.01 -15.66
C GLY A 44 -2.78 -14.95 -15.88
N SER A 45 -3.72 -14.54 -16.74
CA SER A 45 -4.88 -15.35 -17.12
C SER A 45 -4.53 -16.61 -17.91
N LYS A 46 -3.31 -16.72 -18.47
CA LYS A 46 -2.83 -17.93 -19.16
C LYS A 46 -2.23 -18.96 -18.20
N ALA A 47 -2.15 -18.67 -16.90
CA ALA A 47 -1.65 -19.63 -15.93
C ALA A 47 -2.61 -20.82 -15.79
N SER A 48 -2.09 -22.04 -15.79
CA SER A 48 -2.88 -23.25 -15.54
C SER A 48 -3.62 -23.13 -14.21
N ILE A 49 -4.93 -23.38 -14.17
CA ILE A 49 -5.75 -23.30 -12.95
C ILE A 49 -5.09 -24.11 -11.82
N GLY A 50 -4.72 -25.37 -12.08
CA GLY A 50 -4.16 -26.27 -11.07
C GLY A 50 -5.25 -26.79 -10.12
N SER A 51 -4.86 -27.23 -8.92
CA SER A 51 -5.79 -27.78 -7.91
C SER A 51 -6.62 -26.72 -7.18
N ILE A 52 -6.24 -25.43 -7.30
CA ILE A 52 -6.99 -24.30 -6.77
C ILE A 52 -7.40 -23.38 -7.90
N ASN A 53 -8.61 -22.83 -7.87
CA ASN A 53 -9.07 -21.86 -8.88
C ASN A 53 -8.40 -20.48 -8.68
N TYR A 54 -7.07 -20.43 -8.77
CA TYR A 54 -6.28 -19.22 -8.53
C TYR A 54 -6.50 -18.21 -9.67
N HIS A 55 -6.76 -16.97 -9.27
CA HIS A 55 -6.72 -15.81 -10.18
C HIS A 55 -6.16 -14.63 -9.40
N TYR A 56 -5.18 -13.93 -9.96
CA TYR A 56 -4.38 -12.92 -9.24
C TYR A 56 -5.20 -11.73 -8.69
N GLN A 57 -6.40 -11.49 -9.24
CA GLN A 57 -7.33 -10.45 -8.79
C GLN A 57 -8.24 -10.88 -7.62
N LYS A 58 -8.18 -12.14 -7.16
CA LYS A 58 -9.06 -12.61 -6.07
C LYS A 58 -8.56 -12.10 -4.72
N TYR A 59 -9.38 -11.31 -4.02
CA TYR A 59 -9.11 -10.82 -2.66
C TYR A 59 -8.75 -11.93 -1.66
N TYR A 60 -9.35 -13.12 -1.81
CA TYR A 60 -9.01 -14.32 -1.02
C TYR A 60 -7.51 -14.62 -1.00
N ASN A 61 -6.81 -14.36 -2.11
CA ASN A 61 -5.38 -14.64 -2.20
C ASN A 61 -4.59 -13.88 -1.15
N THR A 62 -5.04 -12.70 -0.71
CA THR A 62 -4.30 -11.90 0.26
C THR A 62 -4.06 -12.67 1.54
N PHE A 63 -5.11 -13.05 2.26
CA PHE A 63 -4.92 -13.73 3.53
C PHE A 63 -4.65 -15.21 3.39
N ALA A 64 -5.08 -15.88 2.32
CA ALA A 64 -4.65 -17.24 2.06
C ALA A 64 -3.12 -17.33 1.92
N PHE A 65 -2.50 -16.38 1.21
CA PHE A 65 -1.05 -16.32 1.05
C PHE A 65 -0.37 -15.94 2.37
N ILE A 66 -0.86 -14.90 3.05
CA ILE A 66 -0.27 -14.43 4.32
C ILE A 66 -0.35 -15.52 5.40
N GLN A 67 -1.45 -16.27 5.49
CA GLN A 67 -1.57 -17.41 6.40
C GLN A 67 -0.57 -18.52 6.06
N LYS A 68 -0.35 -18.83 4.77
CA LYS A 68 0.66 -19.82 4.36
C LYS A 68 2.07 -19.40 4.79
N ILE A 69 2.48 -18.15 4.56
CA ILE A 69 3.81 -17.69 4.98
C ILE A 69 3.95 -17.66 6.51
N ILE A 70 2.90 -17.21 7.24
CA ILE A 70 2.90 -17.19 8.70
C ILE A 70 2.98 -18.62 9.24
N SER A 71 2.27 -19.59 8.65
CA SER A 71 2.28 -20.98 9.12
C SER A 71 3.66 -21.64 9.09
N ARG A 72 4.57 -21.13 8.23
CA ARG A 72 5.93 -21.64 8.03
C ARG A 72 7.00 -20.93 8.84
N ASP A 73 6.69 -19.79 9.46
CA ASP A 73 7.65 -18.99 10.21
C ASP A 73 7.11 -18.61 11.59
N ASP A 74 7.65 -19.22 12.63
CA ASP A 74 7.23 -19.01 14.02
C ASP A 74 7.47 -17.58 14.52
N LYS A 75 8.44 -16.84 13.95
CA LYS A 75 8.61 -15.42 14.26
C LYS A 75 7.44 -14.62 13.71
N LEU A 76 6.98 -14.93 12.49
CA LEU A 76 5.82 -14.29 11.89
C LEU A 76 4.53 -14.60 12.66
N LYS A 77 4.32 -15.85 13.11
CA LYS A 77 3.18 -16.24 13.98
C LYS A 77 3.13 -15.44 15.28
N LYS A 78 4.29 -15.06 15.81
CA LYS A 78 4.38 -14.28 17.05
C LYS A 78 4.00 -12.82 16.86
N ILE A 79 4.14 -12.27 15.65
CA ILE A 79 3.94 -10.84 15.41
C ILE A 79 2.67 -10.50 14.60
N VAL A 80 2.15 -11.41 13.78
CA VAL A 80 0.97 -11.14 12.94
C VAL A 80 -0.27 -11.85 13.48
N CYS A 81 -1.41 -11.16 13.48
CA CYS A 81 -2.74 -11.75 13.69
C CYS A 81 -3.68 -11.30 12.60
N ILE A 82 -4.42 -12.23 11.98
CA ILE A 82 -5.46 -11.90 11.01
C ILE A 82 -6.80 -12.14 11.73
N PRO A 83 -7.61 -11.09 11.96
CA PRO A 83 -8.94 -11.22 12.56
C PRO A 83 -9.80 -12.20 11.77
N ASP A 84 -10.28 -13.26 12.42
CA ASP A 84 -11.00 -14.34 11.77
C ASP A 84 -12.43 -14.47 12.31
N LYS A 85 -13.41 -14.47 11.40
CA LYS A 85 -14.82 -14.70 11.73
C LYS A 85 -15.69 -15.04 10.52
N SER A 86 -15.30 -14.60 9.33
CA SER A 86 -16.05 -14.93 8.11
C SER A 86 -15.63 -16.31 7.62
N LYS A 87 -16.62 -17.16 7.29
CA LYS A 87 -16.38 -18.42 6.57
C LYS A 87 -15.82 -18.19 5.16
N TRP A 88 -15.86 -16.95 4.67
CA TRP A 88 -15.51 -16.62 3.30
C TRP A 88 -14.20 -15.83 3.19
N LEU A 89 -14.11 -14.67 3.84
CA LEU A 89 -12.93 -13.79 3.74
C LEU A 89 -12.57 -13.18 5.11
N PRO A 90 -11.46 -13.61 5.75
CA PRO A 90 -11.06 -13.07 7.04
C PRO A 90 -10.64 -11.60 6.91
N SER A 91 -10.80 -10.84 7.99
CA SER A 91 -10.33 -9.45 8.12
C SER A 91 -10.63 -8.55 6.90
N PHE A 92 -11.87 -8.58 6.39
CA PHE A 92 -12.22 -7.89 5.15
C PHE A 92 -13.29 -6.82 5.36
N MET A 93 -12.93 -5.57 5.05
CA MET A 93 -13.83 -4.42 5.09
C MET A 93 -14.04 -3.87 3.67
N LYS A 94 -15.16 -3.18 3.46
CA LYS A 94 -15.43 -2.41 2.25
C LYS A 94 -15.76 -0.96 2.56
N VAL A 95 -15.41 -0.08 1.61
CA VAL A 95 -15.94 1.27 1.44
C VAL A 95 -16.84 1.27 0.23
N HIS A 96 -18.13 1.51 0.44
CA HIS A 96 -19.11 1.60 -0.62
C HIS A 96 -19.38 3.06 -0.99
N PHE A 97 -19.21 3.41 -2.26
CA PHE A 97 -19.68 4.70 -2.77
C PHE A 97 -21.14 4.59 -3.21
N PHE A 98 -21.96 5.56 -2.85
CA PHE A 98 -23.34 5.66 -3.32
C PHE A 98 -23.43 6.76 -4.38
N THR A 99 -24.06 6.47 -5.51
CA THR A 99 -24.40 7.46 -6.53
C THR A 99 -25.84 7.94 -6.33
N GLY A 100 -26.07 9.25 -6.36
CA GLY A 100 -27.43 9.81 -6.45
C GLY A 100 -28.14 10.20 -5.15
N ILE A 101 -27.44 10.28 -4.00
CA ILE A 101 -28.02 10.86 -2.77
C ILE A 101 -26.99 11.77 -2.09
N ASP A 102 -27.23 13.07 -2.12
CA ASP A 102 -26.55 14.09 -1.30
C ASP A 102 -26.92 13.97 0.20
N SER A 103 -26.83 12.76 0.77
CA SER A 103 -27.08 12.56 2.20
C SER A 103 -25.77 12.40 2.94
N ILE A 104 -25.44 13.48 3.65
CA ILE A 104 -24.41 13.61 4.69
C ILE A 104 -24.44 12.43 5.70
N LYS A 105 -25.58 11.73 5.85
CA LYS A 105 -25.74 10.54 6.69
C LYS A 105 -25.04 9.27 6.16
N SER A 106 -24.88 9.10 4.84
CA SER A 106 -24.30 7.86 4.25
C SER A 106 -22.80 7.65 4.54
N HIS A 107 -22.07 8.70 4.91
CA HIS A 107 -20.64 8.63 5.18
C HIS A 107 -20.29 8.04 6.56
N LEU A 108 -21.26 7.95 7.48
CA LEU A 108 -21.05 7.43 8.85
C LEU A 108 -20.87 5.90 8.91
N GLU A 109 -21.42 5.16 7.94
CA GLU A 109 -21.36 3.68 7.85
C GLU A 109 -20.54 3.17 6.66
N SER A 110 -19.76 4.06 6.05
CA SER A 110 -19.08 3.79 4.79
C SER A 110 -18.08 2.63 4.89
N VAL A 111 -17.36 2.49 6.01
CA VAL A 111 -16.44 1.38 6.27
C VAL A 111 -17.14 0.30 7.09
N LYS A 112 -17.38 -0.87 6.50
CA LYS A 112 -18.05 -2.00 7.17
C LYS A 112 -17.48 -3.35 6.73
N PRO A 113 -17.71 -4.42 7.48
CA PRO A 113 -17.36 -5.77 7.03
C PRO A 113 -17.97 -6.09 5.66
N VAL A 114 -17.25 -6.83 4.83
CA VAL A 114 -17.75 -7.26 3.51
C VAL A 114 -18.90 -8.25 3.66
N ASP A 115 -18.74 -9.18 4.58
CA ASP A 115 -19.71 -10.21 4.94
C ASP A 115 -20.92 -9.58 5.66
N PRO A 116 -22.13 -9.61 5.06
CA PRO A 116 -23.31 -8.97 5.64
C PRO A 116 -23.78 -9.64 6.95
N PHE A 117 -23.34 -10.87 7.23
CA PHE A 117 -23.64 -11.59 8.47
C PHE A 117 -22.67 -11.25 9.61
N VAL A 118 -21.58 -10.53 9.30
CA VAL A 118 -20.63 -10.05 10.31
C VAL A 118 -20.99 -8.61 10.68
N SER A 119 -21.61 -8.44 11.85
CA SER A 119 -21.85 -7.11 12.40
C SER A 119 -20.55 -6.36 12.69
N LYS A 120 -20.61 -5.02 12.74
CA LYS A 120 -19.47 -4.18 13.09
C LYS A 120 -18.88 -4.57 14.45
N ASP A 121 -19.71 -4.78 15.47
CA ASP A 121 -19.26 -5.14 16.81
C ASP A 121 -18.59 -6.52 16.82
N ASN A 122 -19.13 -7.47 16.04
CA ASN A 122 -18.50 -8.78 15.88
C ASN A 122 -17.11 -8.68 15.25
N PHE A 123 -16.95 -7.84 14.23
CA PHE A 123 -15.66 -7.57 13.63
C PHE A 123 -14.70 -6.91 14.62
N MET A 124 -15.16 -5.88 15.34
CA MET A 124 -14.35 -5.19 16.35
C MET A 124 -13.90 -6.12 17.48
N ASN A 125 -14.74 -7.06 17.90
CA ASN A 125 -14.38 -8.06 18.90
C ASN A 125 -13.24 -8.97 18.42
N GLU A 126 -13.25 -9.44 17.17
CA GLU A 126 -12.14 -10.23 16.62
C GLU A 126 -10.89 -9.39 16.40
N LEU A 127 -11.08 -8.14 15.97
CA LEU A 127 -9.98 -7.20 15.85
C LEU A 127 -9.27 -7.04 17.21
N ASN A 128 -10.04 -6.80 18.28
CA ASN A 128 -9.53 -6.64 19.64
C ASN A 128 -8.77 -7.86 20.14
N LYS A 129 -9.24 -9.09 19.85
CA LYS A 129 -8.48 -10.32 20.16
C LYS A 129 -7.11 -10.34 19.48
N CYS A 130 -7.01 -9.81 18.27
CA CYS A 130 -5.75 -9.71 17.53
C CYS A 130 -4.81 -8.60 18.01
N MET A 131 -5.30 -7.62 18.78
CA MET A 131 -4.49 -6.46 19.22
C MET A 131 -3.36 -6.82 20.21
N VAL A 132 -3.31 -8.06 20.69
CA VAL A 132 -2.17 -8.61 21.46
C VAL A 132 -0.94 -8.87 20.59
N LYS A 133 -1.10 -8.95 19.26
CA LYS A 133 -0.02 -9.13 18.30
C LYS A 133 0.39 -7.78 17.73
N ARG A 134 1.60 -7.72 17.17
CA ARG A 134 2.18 -6.47 16.67
C ARG A 134 1.45 -5.94 15.44
N LEU A 135 1.24 -6.78 14.44
CA LEU A 135 0.67 -6.40 13.15
C LEU A 135 -0.68 -7.07 12.95
N VAL A 136 -1.69 -6.26 12.65
CA VAL A 136 -3.05 -6.71 12.39
C VAL A 136 -3.50 -6.14 11.03
N PRO A 137 -3.36 -6.90 9.93
CA PRO A 137 -3.76 -6.46 8.62
C PRO A 137 -5.26 -6.67 8.37
N ILE A 138 -5.85 -5.76 7.60
CA ILE A 138 -7.24 -5.76 7.16
C ILE A 138 -7.26 -5.48 5.66
N SER A 139 -7.85 -6.37 4.86
CA SER A 139 -8.10 -6.08 3.45
C SER A 139 -9.20 -5.03 3.36
N LEU A 140 -9.03 -4.07 2.46
CA LEU A 140 -10.01 -3.03 2.21
C LEU A 140 -10.42 -3.06 0.74
N GLU A 141 -11.71 -3.24 0.49
CA GLU A 141 -12.30 -3.15 -0.84
C GLU A 141 -12.95 -1.79 -1.03
N ILE A 142 -12.61 -1.10 -2.12
CA ILE A 142 -13.37 0.05 -2.57
C ILE A 142 -14.37 -0.46 -3.60
N VAL A 143 -15.67 -0.30 -3.34
CA VAL A 143 -16.73 -0.69 -4.27
C VAL A 143 -17.22 0.56 -5.00
N ILE A 144 -17.06 0.54 -6.33
CA ILE A 144 -17.51 1.60 -7.23
C ILE A 144 -18.75 1.06 -7.97
N PRO A 145 -19.95 1.62 -7.75
CA PRO A 145 -21.16 1.16 -8.41
C PRO A 145 -21.00 1.12 -9.93
N ASN A 146 -21.40 0.00 -10.53
CA ASN A 146 -21.42 -0.22 -11.98
C ASN A 146 -20.06 -0.14 -12.70
N VAL A 147 -18.94 -0.09 -11.96
CA VAL A 147 -17.60 -0.08 -12.57
C VAL A 147 -16.78 -1.27 -12.10
N GLY A 148 -16.65 -1.46 -10.78
CA GLY A 148 -15.83 -2.55 -10.26
C GLY A 148 -15.39 -2.32 -8.83
N THR A 149 -14.29 -3.01 -8.48
CA THR A 149 -13.73 -3.01 -7.12
C THR A 149 -12.25 -2.72 -7.19
N HIS A 150 -11.72 -2.08 -6.14
CA HIS A 150 -10.31 -1.77 -6.03
C HIS A 150 -9.74 -2.21 -4.68
N ALA A 151 -8.56 -2.84 -4.70
CA ALA A 151 -8.00 -3.52 -3.54
C ALA A 151 -6.98 -2.64 -2.84
N ASN A 152 -7.16 -2.51 -1.53
CA ASN A 152 -6.33 -1.77 -0.60
C ASN A 152 -6.00 -2.66 0.60
N VAL A 153 -5.05 -2.22 1.42
CA VAL A 153 -4.79 -2.86 2.73
C VAL A 153 -4.62 -1.82 3.82
N ILE A 154 -5.26 -2.07 4.95
CA ILE A 154 -5.02 -1.36 6.20
C ILE A 154 -4.10 -2.23 7.06
N ILE A 155 -3.09 -1.63 7.69
CA ILE A 155 -2.19 -2.32 8.61
C ILE A 155 -2.19 -1.58 9.94
N ILE A 156 -2.56 -2.28 10.99
CA ILE A 156 -2.49 -1.77 12.36
C ILE A 156 -1.18 -2.28 12.97
N ASP A 157 -0.31 -1.36 13.40
CA ASP A 157 0.89 -1.67 14.21
C ASP A 157 0.61 -1.28 15.67
N THR A 158 0.36 -2.28 16.52
CA THR A 158 0.00 -2.10 17.93
C THR A 158 1.17 -1.66 18.79
N LYS A 159 2.41 -1.95 18.37
CA LYS A 159 3.63 -1.48 19.04
C LYS A 159 3.86 0.00 18.76
N LYS A 160 3.66 0.45 17.52
CA LYS A 160 3.80 1.86 17.12
C LYS A 160 2.53 2.68 17.38
N LYS A 161 1.42 2.02 17.69
CA LYS A 161 0.08 2.63 17.79
C LYS A 161 -0.29 3.43 16.54
N THR A 162 -0.09 2.81 15.37
CA THR A 162 -0.40 3.42 14.07
C THR A 162 -1.35 2.57 13.25
N VAL A 163 -2.20 3.21 12.45
CA VAL A 163 -2.99 2.57 11.40
C VAL A 163 -2.60 3.18 10.06
N GLU A 164 -1.99 2.39 9.19
CA GLU A 164 -1.60 2.82 7.84
C GLU A 164 -2.61 2.29 6.81
N LEU A 165 -3.00 3.12 5.85
CA LEU A 165 -3.73 2.71 4.65
C LEU A 165 -2.76 2.73 3.48
N PHE A 166 -2.63 1.60 2.78
CA PHE A 166 -1.90 1.47 1.53
C PHE A 166 -2.85 1.40 0.35
N GLU A 167 -2.62 2.29 -0.61
CA GLU A 167 -3.41 2.47 -1.82
C GLU A 167 -2.49 2.25 -3.04
N PRO A 168 -2.59 1.10 -3.75
CA PRO A 168 -1.73 0.80 -4.90
C PRO A 168 -1.66 1.90 -5.98
N HIS A 169 -2.70 2.72 -6.11
CA HIS A 169 -2.75 3.85 -7.05
C HIS A 169 -2.09 5.13 -6.51
N GLY A 170 -1.65 5.15 -5.25
CA GLY A 170 -0.84 6.20 -4.62
C GLY A 170 -1.62 7.26 -3.85
N ALA A 171 -0.91 8.32 -3.49
CA ALA A 171 -1.42 9.48 -2.77
C ALA A 171 -2.17 10.46 -3.69
N ARG A 172 -3.08 9.93 -4.49
CA ARG A 172 -3.82 10.67 -5.51
C ARG A 172 -4.42 11.97 -4.97
N SER A 173 -4.30 13.04 -5.76
CA SER A 173 -4.71 14.40 -5.38
C SER A 173 -6.22 14.52 -5.13
N ASN A 174 -6.66 15.68 -4.61
CA ASN A 174 -8.09 15.97 -4.42
C ASN A 174 -8.84 16.20 -5.74
N GLU A 175 -8.14 16.23 -6.86
CA GLU A 175 -8.70 16.41 -8.20
C GLU A 175 -8.80 15.06 -8.92
N SER A 176 -8.20 14.01 -8.35
CA SER A 176 -8.23 12.67 -8.92
C SER A 176 -9.60 12.03 -8.86
N GLU A 177 -9.91 11.30 -9.92
CA GLU A 177 -11.08 10.46 -10.03
C GLU A 177 -10.64 8.99 -9.92
N LEU A 178 -11.46 8.19 -9.26
CA LEU A 178 -11.41 6.74 -9.43
C LEU A 178 -12.61 6.41 -10.31
N GLU A 179 -12.33 6.14 -11.58
CA GLU A 179 -13.35 5.97 -12.61
C GLU A 179 -14.19 7.24 -12.73
N SER A 180 -15.50 7.18 -12.45
CA SER A 180 -16.41 8.34 -12.49
C SER A 180 -16.59 9.04 -11.14
N ILE A 181 -15.89 8.61 -10.09
CA ILE A 181 -16.06 9.16 -8.75
C ILE A 181 -14.96 10.17 -8.45
N SER A 182 -15.30 11.44 -8.59
CA SER A 182 -14.45 12.54 -8.14
C SER A 182 -14.11 12.40 -6.66
N ARG A 183 -12.83 12.60 -6.33
CA ARG A 183 -12.28 12.58 -4.96
C ARG A 183 -12.39 11.23 -4.26
N ALA A 184 -12.53 10.14 -5.00
CA ALA A 184 -12.71 8.81 -4.42
C ALA A 184 -11.60 8.46 -3.41
N TYR A 185 -10.32 8.55 -3.79
CA TYR A 185 -9.20 8.21 -2.90
C TYR A 185 -9.19 9.07 -1.62
N PHE A 186 -9.44 10.37 -1.76
CA PHE A 186 -9.58 11.27 -0.61
C PHE A 186 -10.73 10.86 0.31
N LYS A 187 -11.91 10.54 -0.27
CA LYS A 187 -13.09 10.08 0.48
C LYS A 187 -12.80 8.77 1.21
N VAL A 188 -12.13 7.80 0.59
CA VAL A 188 -11.71 6.53 1.23
C VAL A 188 -10.80 6.81 2.41
N SER A 189 -9.73 7.57 2.21
CA SER A 189 -8.78 7.92 3.29
C SER A 189 -9.46 8.65 4.45
N LYS A 190 -10.39 9.57 4.15
CA LYS A 190 -11.20 10.27 5.16
C LYS A 190 -12.11 9.30 5.94
N ASN A 191 -12.74 8.34 5.26
CA ASN A 191 -13.60 7.35 5.88
C ASN A 191 -12.82 6.39 6.78
N VAL A 192 -11.64 5.93 6.34
CA VAL A 192 -10.73 5.12 7.15
C VAL A 192 -10.24 5.91 8.37
N HIS A 193 -9.82 7.16 8.20
CA HIS A 193 -9.43 8.02 9.33
C HIS A 193 -10.55 8.14 10.37
N LYS A 194 -11.80 8.35 9.90
CA LYS A 194 -12.96 8.42 10.78
C LYS A 194 -13.20 7.10 11.52
N PHE A 195 -13.10 5.97 10.82
CA PHE A 195 -13.17 4.64 11.42
C PHE A 195 -12.11 4.47 12.52
N VAL A 196 -10.86 4.85 12.26
CA VAL A 196 -9.77 4.77 13.26
C VAL A 196 -10.10 5.66 14.46
N ARG A 197 -10.47 6.92 14.26
CA ARG A 197 -10.82 7.83 15.37
C ARG A 197 -11.94 7.32 16.26
N MET A 198 -12.94 6.65 15.66
CA MET A 198 -14.12 6.17 16.39
C MET A 198 -13.87 4.87 17.15
N ASN A 199 -13.02 3.98 16.62
CA ASN A 199 -12.90 2.62 17.14
C ASN A 199 -11.51 2.30 17.71
N LEU A 200 -10.49 3.12 17.42
CA LEU A 200 -9.09 2.96 17.83
C LEU A 200 -8.51 4.35 18.22
N PRO A 201 -9.09 5.06 19.20
CA PRO A 201 -8.77 6.46 19.48
C PRO A 201 -7.32 6.70 19.92
N GLU A 202 -6.65 5.68 20.46
CA GLU A 202 -5.24 5.74 20.85
C GLU A 202 -4.26 5.52 19.68
N PHE A 203 -4.77 5.22 18.48
CA PHE A 203 -3.95 5.00 17.30
C PHE A 203 -3.86 6.24 16.40
N THR A 204 -2.68 6.46 15.84
CA THR A 204 -2.43 7.51 14.84
C THR A 204 -2.66 6.97 13.43
N TYR A 205 -3.55 7.62 12.69
CA TYR A 205 -3.78 7.29 11.29
C TYR A 205 -2.69 7.87 10.37
N ILE A 206 -2.14 7.04 9.49
CA ILE A 206 -1.15 7.39 8.47
C ILE A 206 -1.81 7.22 7.09
N PRO A 207 -2.24 8.31 6.44
CA PRO A 207 -2.80 8.24 5.10
C PRO A 207 -1.72 8.03 4.03
N PRO A 208 -2.10 7.53 2.83
CA PRO A 208 -1.20 7.41 1.67
C PRO A 208 -0.37 8.67 1.41
N SER A 209 -0.98 9.85 1.49
CA SER A 209 -0.32 11.15 1.25
C SER A 209 0.86 11.50 2.17
N LYS A 210 1.09 10.73 3.24
CA LYS A 210 2.28 10.91 4.09
C LYS A 210 3.51 10.14 3.60
N TYR A 211 3.33 9.10 2.78
CA TYR A 211 4.42 8.18 2.48
C TYR A 211 4.43 7.61 1.05
N GLU A 212 3.32 7.69 0.33
CA GLU A 212 3.20 7.25 -1.06
C GLU A 212 3.44 8.40 -2.05
N PRO A 213 4.00 8.12 -3.24
CA PRO A 213 4.00 9.09 -4.33
C PRO A 213 2.57 9.36 -4.82
N GLU A 214 2.35 10.49 -5.48
CA GLU A 214 1.04 10.84 -6.05
C GLU A 214 0.57 9.79 -7.06
N ASP A 215 1.42 9.46 -8.03
CA ASP A 215 1.25 8.30 -8.90
C ASP A 215 1.85 7.05 -8.25
N GLY A 216 0.97 6.20 -7.71
CA GLY A 216 1.34 4.94 -7.08
C GLY A 216 2.08 3.97 -8.00
N LEU A 217 2.67 2.94 -7.40
CA LEU A 217 3.48 1.96 -8.12
C LEU A 217 2.67 1.21 -9.18
N GLN A 218 1.41 0.89 -8.89
CA GLN A 218 0.56 0.21 -9.86
C GLN A 218 0.28 1.08 -11.07
N VAL A 219 -0.02 2.37 -10.87
CA VAL A 219 -0.32 3.30 -11.96
C VAL A 219 0.86 3.42 -12.93
N ARG A 220 2.09 3.50 -12.39
CA ARG A 220 3.29 3.70 -13.22
C ARG A 220 3.81 2.43 -13.86
N LEU A 221 3.66 1.26 -13.23
CA LEU A 221 4.27 0.01 -13.68
C LEU A 221 3.29 -0.97 -14.32
N ASP A 222 2.00 -0.83 -14.00
CA ASP A 222 0.97 -1.82 -14.23
C ASP A 222 -0.41 -1.18 -14.44
N ALA A 223 -0.46 -0.08 -15.20
CA ALA A 223 -1.75 0.46 -15.60
C ALA A 223 -2.51 -0.65 -16.37
N PHE A 224 -3.77 -0.89 -15.98
CA PHE A 224 -4.75 -1.72 -16.69
C PHE A 224 -4.70 -3.27 -16.52
N SER A 225 -3.87 -3.86 -15.66
CA SER A 225 -3.87 -5.34 -15.53
C SER A 225 -4.59 -5.90 -14.29
N GLY A 226 -4.95 -5.05 -13.32
CA GLY A 226 -5.68 -5.45 -12.12
C GLY A 226 -4.82 -6.10 -11.03
N LEU A 227 -3.51 -5.79 -10.93
CA LEU A 227 -2.66 -6.31 -9.85
C LEU A 227 -2.85 -5.59 -8.50
N CYS A 228 -3.89 -4.79 -8.28
CA CYS A 228 -4.13 -4.10 -7.01
C CYS A 228 -4.08 -5.03 -5.79
N VAL A 229 -4.64 -6.24 -5.92
CA VAL A 229 -4.54 -7.30 -4.91
C VAL A 229 -3.08 -7.71 -4.71
N THR A 230 -2.31 -7.91 -5.78
CA THR A 230 -0.92 -8.35 -5.66
C THR A 230 -0.01 -7.26 -5.11
N TRP A 231 -0.24 -5.99 -5.45
CA TRP A 231 0.44 -4.84 -4.84
C TRP A 231 0.15 -4.75 -3.34
N SER A 232 -1.11 -4.96 -2.94
CA SER A 232 -1.50 -5.01 -1.52
C SER A 232 -0.81 -6.15 -0.78
N ILE A 233 -0.74 -7.34 -1.39
CA ILE A 233 0.01 -8.49 -0.86
C ILE A 233 1.51 -8.18 -0.74
N LEU A 234 2.10 -7.54 -1.74
CA LEU A 234 3.51 -7.17 -1.76
C LEU A 234 3.84 -6.22 -0.61
N TYR A 235 3.10 -5.12 -0.49
CA TYR A 235 3.32 -4.13 0.55
C TYR A 235 3.16 -4.76 1.94
N LEU A 236 2.08 -5.52 2.16
CA LEU A 236 1.85 -6.21 3.42
C LEU A 236 2.99 -7.19 3.77
N HIS A 237 3.46 -7.98 2.81
CA HIS A 237 4.56 -8.92 3.04
C HIS A 237 5.86 -8.19 3.44
N TYR A 238 6.20 -7.09 2.77
CA TYR A 238 7.33 -6.25 3.17
C TYR A 238 7.15 -5.64 4.57
N ARG A 239 5.95 -5.17 4.93
CA ARG A 239 5.65 -4.63 6.26
C ARG A 239 5.78 -5.70 7.35
N ILE A 240 5.38 -6.93 7.07
CA ILE A 240 5.55 -8.08 7.98
C ILE A 240 7.03 -8.41 8.19
N LEU A 241 7.83 -8.44 7.12
CA LEU A 241 9.27 -8.74 7.20
C LEU A 241 10.09 -7.59 7.81
N ASN A 242 9.60 -6.34 7.71
CA ASN A 242 10.33 -5.14 8.12
C ASN A 242 9.48 -4.25 9.05
N PRO A 243 8.97 -4.77 10.17
CA PRO A 243 7.90 -4.11 10.92
C PRO A 243 8.37 -2.79 11.57
N ASP A 244 9.65 -2.68 11.90
CA ASP A 244 10.25 -1.45 12.46
C ASP A 244 10.58 -0.38 11.40
N LEU A 245 10.63 -0.73 10.12
CA LEU A 245 10.95 0.22 9.04
C LEU A 245 9.86 1.31 8.94
N ASN A 246 10.30 2.53 8.60
CA ASN A 246 9.38 3.64 8.35
C ASN A 246 8.66 3.43 7.00
N PRO A 247 7.33 3.59 6.91
CA PRO A 247 6.56 3.34 5.68
C PRO A 247 7.08 4.12 4.47
N LYS A 248 7.48 5.39 4.66
CA LYS A 248 8.03 6.22 3.59
C LYS A 248 9.35 5.67 3.06
N LYS A 249 10.24 5.23 3.95
CA LYS A 249 11.51 4.61 3.53
C LYS A 249 11.30 3.28 2.81
N LEU A 250 10.30 2.50 3.23
CA LEU A 250 9.92 1.28 2.51
C LEU A 250 9.38 1.65 1.11
N MET A 251 8.52 2.65 1.01
CA MET A 251 7.95 3.06 -0.27
C MET A 251 9.03 3.60 -1.23
N GLU A 252 9.95 4.43 -0.75
CA GLU A 252 11.12 4.90 -1.51
C GLU A 252 11.99 3.73 -1.99
N TYR A 253 12.13 2.68 -1.17
CA TYR A 253 12.83 1.47 -1.56
C TYR A 253 12.09 0.69 -2.65
N LEU A 254 10.78 0.46 -2.49
CA LEU A 254 9.97 -0.24 -3.49
C LEU A 254 9.96 0.52 -4.81
N ASP A 255 9.75 1.83 -4.78
CA ASP A 255 9.78 2.70 -5.96
C ASP A 255 11.09 2.60 -6.73
N LYS A 256 12.22 2.57 -6.01
CA LYS A 256 13.54 2.46 -6.64
C LYS A 256 13.85 1.06 -7.18
N THR A 257 13.30 0.01 -6.57
CA THR A 257 13.81 -1.35 -6.78
C THR A 257 12.85 -2.30 -7.48
N PHE A 258 11.54 -2.04 -7.41
CA PHE A 258 10.53 -2.86 -8.07
C PHE A 258 10.29 -2.41 -9.50
N THR A 259 10.17 -3.39 -10.38
CA THR A 259 9.90 -3.23 -11.81
C THR A 259 8.76 -4.15 -12.18
N MET A 260 8.14 -3.96 -13.36
CA MET A 260 7.06 -4.86 -13.79
C MET A 260 7.50 -6.32 -13.85
N LYS A 261 8.73 -6.59 -14.30
CA LYS A 261 9.29 -7.95 -14.30
C LYS A 261 9.37 -8.55 -12.89
N LYS A 262 9.82 -7.78 -11.89
CA LYS A 262 9.83 -8.24 -10.48
C LYS A 262 8.42 -8.42 -9.95
N MET A 263 7.50 -7.54 -10.31
CA MET A 263 6.09 -7.65 -9.93
C MET A 263 5.49 -8.96 -10.44
N LEU A 264 5.67 -9.29 -11.71
CA LEU A 264 5.18 -10.55 -12.28
C LEU A 264 5.84 -11.79 -11.66
N ARG A 265 7.13 -11.73 -11.32
CA ARG A 265 7.81 -12.80 -10.57
C ARG A 265 7.27 -12.95 -9.15
N TYR A 266 6.89 -11.85 -8.52
CA TYR A 266 6.23 -11.88 -7.21
C TYR A 266 4.81 -12.43 -7.31
N THR A 267 4.02 -12.03 -8.32
CA THR A 267 2.71 -12.62 -8.61
C THR A 267 2.83 -14.13 -8.76
N ARG A 268 3.85 -14.60 -9.48
CA ARG A 268 4.12 -16.03 -9.65
C ARG A 268 4.50 -16.71 -8.35
N TYR A 269 5.32 -16.08 -7.51
CA TYR A 269 5.64 -16.59 -6.19
C TYR A 269 4.39 -16.78 -5.33
N VAL A 270 3.49 -15.79 -5.29
CA VAL A 270 2.20 -15.89 -4.58
C VAL A 270 1.37 -17.07 -5.11
N GLU A 271 1.27 -17.20 -6.43
CA GLU A 271 0.59 -18.33 -7.08
C GLU A 271 1.18 -19.69 -6.64
N GLU A 272 2.51 -19.82 -6.66
CA GLU A 272 3.21 -21.07 -6.34
C GLU A 272 3.07 -21.46 -4.87
N VAL A 273 3.15 -20.50 -3.93
CA VAL A 273 2.87 -20.73 -2.51
C VAL A 273 1.43 -21.23 -2.31
N LEU A 274 0.46 -20.56 -2.95
CA LEU A 274 -0.95 -20.94 -2.81
C LEU A 274 -1.25 -22.32 -3.41
N LYS A 275 -0.56 -22.68 -4.50
CA LYS A 275 -0.65 -24.01 -5.13
C LYS A 275 0.17 -25.08 -4.39
N GLY A 276 0.88 -24.74 -3.32
CA GLY A 276 1.72 -25.67 -2.56
C GLY A 276 2.92 -26.20 -3.35
N LYS A 277 3.41 -25.46 -4.34
CA LYS A 277 4.58 -25.83 -5.15
C LYS A 277 5.91 -25.49 -4.47
N ILE A 278 5.85 -24.61 -3.49
CA ILE A 278 6.94 -24.14 -2.63
C ILE A 278 6.41 -23.95 -1.22
#